data_AF-A0AAD9P040-F1
#
_entry.id   AF-A0AAD9P040-F1
#
_cell.length_a   1.000
_cell.length_b   1.000
_cell.length_c   1.000
_cell.angle_alpha   90.00
_cell.angle_beta   90.00
_cell.angle_gamma   90.00
#
_symmetry.space_group_name_H-M   'P 1'
#
loop_
_entity.id
_entity.type
_entity.pdbx_description
1 polymer ?
#
loop_
_entity_poly.entity_id
_entity_poly.type
_entity_poly.pdbx_seq_one_letter_code
_entity_poly.pdbx_strand_id
1 'polypeptide(L)'
;MSASYFQHLSSSGRRRLSDMYEPPNVPRTPSASINSMLNTYCAGPDEYLLKAVAKHGICSIFSTINYVYEAIHGDAEHPSLVMWTASCLIACIIVIAVVYVLYAFAFFSGLFLHKIFLYTAVLTSIVAVIVGIVAILFFESLDRLYRQGNIGDAAAEMSKGHSFHDIARPALLLTSTAAFALQGALQHRIREASVLCCMAISFS
;
A
#
# COMPACT_ATOMS: atom_id res chain seq x y z
N MET A 1 -21.57 -7.34 -32.08
CA MET A 1 -22.38 -6.36 -31.32
C MET A 1 -21.73 -6.15 -29.95
N SER A 2 -20.67 -5.35 -29.82
CA SER A 2 -19.99 -5.12 -28.52
C SER A 2 -18.86 -4.07 -28.56
N ALA A 3 -18.92 -3.07 -29.43
CA ALA A 3 -17.97 -1.95 -29.44
C ALA A 3 -18.61 -0.59 -29.05
N SER A 4 -19.94 -0.47 -29.16
CA SER A 4 -20.63 0.82 -29.02
C SER A 4 -20.97 1.22 -27.57
N TYR A 5 -20.95 0.28 -26.62
CA TYR A 5 -21.26 0.58 -25.20
C TYR A 5 -20.09 1.24 -24.45
N PHE A 6 -18.84 0.94 -24.81
CA PHE A 6 -17.67 1.52 -24.12
C PHE A 6 -17.44 2.99 -24.49
N GLN A 7 -17.85 3.43 -25.68
CA GLN A 7 -17.78 4.83 -26.08
C GLN A 7 -18.79 5.71 -25.33
N HIS A 8 -19.94 5.17 -24.93
CA HIS A 8 -20.97 5.95 -24.25
C HIS A 8 -20.67 6.22 -22.77
N LEU A 9 -19.89 5.34 -22.12
CA LEU A 9 -19.37 5.57 -20.77
C LEU A 9 -18.18 6.55 -20.75
N SER A 10 -17.46 6.71 -21.87
CA SER A 10 -16.33 7.65 -21.98
C SER A 10 -16.77 9.11 -22.19
N SER A 11 -17.96 9.35 -22.76
CA SER A 11 -18.43 10.71 -23.04
C SER A 11 -19.20 11.35 -21.87
N SER A 12 -19.90 10.55 -21.05
CA SER A 12 -20.71 11.07 -19.95
C SER A 12 -19.91 11.34 -18.66
N GLY A 13 -18.73 10.73 -18.50
CA GLY A 13 -17.80 11.01 -17.38
C GLY A 13 -16.86 12.21 -17.61
N ARG A 14 -16.81 12.74 -18.83
CA ARG A 14 -15.82 13.77 -19.23
C ARG A 14 -16.23 15.20 -18.84
N ARG A 15 -17.49 15.44 -18.43
CA ARG A 15 -18.05 16.78 -18.22
C ARG A 15 -18.10 17.28 -16.76
N ARG A 16 -17.42 16.64 -15.79
CA ARG A 16 -17.45 17.11 -14.38
C ARG A 16 -16.11 17.22 -13.66
N LEU A 17 -14.99 16.86 -14.30
CA LEU A 17 -13.66 17.04 -13.68
C LEU A 17 -13.20 18.51 -13.73
N SER A 18 -13.57 19.24 -14.79
CA SER A 18 -13.20 20.66 -14.92
C SER A 18 -13.92 21.59 -13.95
N ASP A 19 -15.06 21.17 -13.40
CA ASP A 19 -15.81 21.92 -12.36
C ASP A 19 -15.34 21.57 -10.94
N MET A 20 -14.57 20.50 -10.76
CA MET A 20 -14.10 20.05 -9.44
C MET A 20 -12.78 20.68 -9.00
N TYR A 21 -12.00 21.21 -9.93
CA TYR A 21 -10.67 21.73 -9.67
C TYR A 21 -10.55 23.17 -10.16
N GLU A 22 -10.37 24.09 -9.22
CA GLU A 22 -10.04 25.47 -9.54
C GLU A 22 -8.68 25.51 -10.25
N PRO A 23 -8.55 26.26 -11.36
CA PRO A 23 -7.30 26.33 -12.10
C PRO A 23 -6.17 26.84 -11.18
N PRO A 24 -5.01 26.16 -11.15
CA PRO A 24 -3.90 26.56 -10.29
C PRO A 24 -3.37 27.94 -10.71
N ASN A 25 -3.01 28.75 -9.71
CA ASN A 25 -2.43 30.06 -9.96
C ASN A 25 -1.12 29.90 -10.76
N VAL A 26 -1.02 30.57 -11.91
CA VAL A 26 0.13 30.44 -12.81
C VAL A 26 1.28 31.29 -12.26
N PRO A 27 2.40 30.67 -11.85
CA PRO A 27 3.53 31.41 -11.30
C PRO A 27 4.15 32.31 -12.36
N ARG A 28 4.58 33.51 -11.94
CA ARG A 28 5.27 34.46 -12.83
C ARG A 28 6.77 34.25 -12.73
N THR A 29 7.39 33.94 -13.86
CA THR A 29 8.85 33.79 -13.98
C THR A 29 9.46 35.05 -14.62
N PRO A 30 10.76 35.31 -14.47
CA PRO A 30 11.43 36.42 -15.14
C PRO A 30 11.53 36.23 -16.67
N SER A 31 11.23 35.04 -17.19
CA SER A 31 11.26 34.76 -18.64
C SER A 31 9.86 34.83 -19.25
N ALA A 32 9.66 35.78 -20.18
CA ALA A 32 8.41 35.92 -20.92
C ALA A 32 8.05 34.65 -21.72
N SER A 33 9.06 33.94 -22.25
CA SER A 33 8.87 32.69 -22.98
C SER A 33 8.31 31.57 -22.08
N ILE A 34 8.86 31.43 -20.87
CA ILE A 34 8.40 30.44 -19.89
C ILE A 34 6.98 30.78 -19.42
N ASN A 35 6.67 32.06 -19.22
CA ASN A 35 5.31 32.49 -18.84
C ASN A 35 4.29 32.19 -19.94
N SER A 36 4.65 32.40 -21.22
CA SER A 36 3.79 32.05 -22.34
C SER A 36 3.54 30.54 -22.41
N MET A 37 4.59 29.74 -22.21
CA MET A 37 4.49 28.29 -22.12
C MET A 37 3.59 27.87 -20.95
N LEU A 38 3.85 28.35 -19.73
CA LEU A 38 3.08 28.03 -18.53
C LEU A 38 1.61 28.43 -18.68
N ASN A 39 1.31 29.59 -19.25
CA ASN A 39 -0.07 30.00 -19.47
C ASN A 39 -0.77 29.05 -20.45
N THR A 40 -0.08 28.64 -21.53
CA THR A 40 -0.61 27.69 -22.51
C THR A 40 -0.89 26.32 -21.90
N TYR A 41 0.00 25.81 -21.03
CA TYR A 41 -0.14 24.47 -20.45
C TYR A 41 -0.98 24.43 -19.16
N CYS A 42 -0.92 25.46 -18.31
CA CYS A 42 -1.60 25.50 -17.01
C CYS A 42 -3.02 26.10 -17.07
N ALA A 43 -3.35 26.97 -18.04
CA ALA A 43 -4.68 27.61 -18.09
C ALA A 43 -5.72 26.88 -18.97
N GLY A 44 -5.29 25.93 -19.82
CA GLY A 44 -6.22 25.23 -20.73
C GLY A 44 -7.12 24.20 -20.04
N PRO A 45 -8.31 23.89 -20.58
CA PRO A 45 -9.19 22.85 -20.03
C PRO A 45 -8.59 21.44 -20.17
N ASP A 46 -8.88 20.57 -19.21
CA ASP A 46 -8.30 19.21 -19.14
C ASP A 46 -9.26 18.16 -19.72
N GLU A 47 -8.90 17.57 -20.86
CA GLU A 47 -9.69 16.50 -21.51
C GLU A 47 -9.49 15.10 -20.90
N TYR A 48 -8.34 14.88 -20.25
CA TYR A 48 -7.91 13.57 -19.73
C TYR A 48 -7.33 13.70 -18.31
N LEU A 49 -7.66 12.75 -17.43
CA LEU A 49 -7.19 12.73 -16.04
C LEU A 49 -5.65 12.67 -15.94
N LEU A 50 -5.01 11.86 -16.78
CA LEU A 50 -3.55 11.76 -16.79
C LEU A 50 -2.89 13.12 -17.14
N LYS A 51 -3.50 13.86 -18.07
CA LYS A 51 -3.04 15.19 -18.47
C LYS A 51 -3.24 16.21 -17.34
N ALA A 52 -4.38 16.15 -16.64
CA ALA A 52 -4.66 16.99 -15.48
C ALA A 52 -3.63 16.77 -14.35
N VAL A 53 -3.30 15.50 -14.03
CA VAL A 53 -2.29 15.17 -13.01
C VAL A 53 -0.90 15.67 -13.42
N ALA A 54 -0.48 15.43 -14.66
CA ALA A 54 0.80 15.90 -15.16
C ALA A 54 0.90 17.44 -15.13
N LYS A 55 -0.17 18.12 -15.56
CA LYS A 55 -0.29 19.58 -15.53
C LYS A 55 -0.19 20.11 -14.11
N HIS A 56 -0.94 19.56 -13.16
CA HIS A 56 -0.88 19.97 -11.77
C HIS A 56 0.53 19.76 -11.18
N GLY A 57 1.18 18.64 -11.51
CA GLY A 57 2.57 18.38 -11.12
C GLY A 57 3.55 19.43 -11.66
N ILE A 58 3.46 19.76 -12.95
CA ILE A 58 4.32 20.79 -13.55
C ILE A 58 4.06 22.15 -12.92
N CYS A 59 2.80 22.60 -12.83
CA CYS A 59 2.47 23.91 -12.26
C CYS A 59 2.88 23.98 -10.76
N SER A 60 2.77 22.88 -10.01
CA SER A 60 3.24 22.78 -8.62
C SER A 60 4.75 22.92 -8.47
N ILE A 61 5.54 22.32 -9.37
CA ILE A 61 7.00 22.48 -9.40
C ILE A 61 7.37 23.94 -9.64
N PHE A 62 6.79 24.58 -10.67
CA PHE A 62 7.07 25.99 -10.96
C PHE A 62 6.58 26.92 -9.85
N SER A 63 5.48 26.60 -9.18
CA SER A 63 5.01 27.35 -8.01
C SER A 63 5.99 27.24 -6.84
N THR A 64 6.55 26.05 -6.61
CA THR A 64 7.58 25.84 -5.58
C THR A 64 8.85 26.61 -5.91
N ILE A 65 9.29 26.59 -7.17
CA ILE A 65 10.45 27.38 -7.62
C ILE A 65 10.21 28.87 -7.37
N ASN A 66 9.03 29.37 -7.75
CA ASN A 66 8.69 30.79 -7.57
C ASN A 66 8.63 31.16 -6.08
N TYR A 67 8.06 30.31 -5.24
CA TYR A 67 8.02 30.51 -3.78
C TYR A 67 9.43 30.57 -3.18
N VAL A 68 10.32 29.64 -3.56
CA VAL A 68 11.72 29.65 -3.10
C VAL A 68 12.45 30.90 -3.59
N TYR A 69 12.19 31.31 -4.83
CA TYR A 69 12.76 32.53 -5.38
C TYR A 69 12.31 33.77 -4.63
N GLU A 70 11.01 33.94 -4.38
CA GLU A 70 10.47 35.06 -3.60
C GLU A 70 11.01 35.06 -2.17
N ALA A 71 11.16 33.88 -1.55
CA ALA A 71 11.73 33.74 -0.22
C ALA A 71 13.22 34.15 -0.13
N ILE A 72 13.99 33.93 -1.20
CA ILE A 72 15.43 34.27 -1.26
C ILE A 72 15.65 35.72 -1.72
N HIS A 73 14.88 36.17 -2.69
CA HIS A 73 15.05 37.46 -3.36
C HIS A 73 14.42 38.63 -2.59
N GLY A 74 13.39 38.35 -1.77
CA GLY A 74 12.65 39.37 -1.02
C GLY A 74 12.03 40.43 -1.94
N ASP A 75 11.87 41.66 -1.43
CA ASP A 75 11.28 42.81 -2.16
C ASP A 75 12.26 43.50 -3.12
N ALA A 76 13.31 42.83 -3.60
CA ALA A 76 14.31 43.47 -4.46
C ALA A 76 13.73 43.84 -5.85
N GLU A 77 13.90 45.11 -6.23
CA GLU A 77 13.24 45.78 -7.36
C GLU A 77 13.60 45.21 -8.75
N HIS A 78 14.67 44.40 -8.85
CA HIS A 78 15.16 43.86 -10.12
C HIS A 78 15.32 42.35 -10.09
N PRO A 79 14.68 41.60 -11.03
CA PRO A 79 14.80 40.15 -11.08
C PRO A 79 16.21 39.73 -11.50
N SER A 80 16.87 38.89 -10.71
CA SER A 80 18.21 38.40 -11.02
C SER A 80 18.16 36.96 -11.56
N LEU A 81 18.75 36.73 -12.73
CA LEU A 81 18.80 35.41 -13.37
C LEU A 81 19.58 34.39 -12.51
N VAL A 82 20.58 34.86 -11.78
CA VAL A 82 21.42 34.03 -10.90
C VAL A 82 20.59 33.48 -9.74
N MET A 83 19.77 34.31 -9.08
CA MET A 83 18.93 33.86 -7.97
C MET A 83 17.80 32.96 -8.46
N TRP A 84 17.26 33.20 -9.66
CA TRP A 84 16.30 32.27 -10.28
C TRP A 84 16.91 30.88 -10.50
N THR A 85 18.13 30.82 -11.03
CA THR A 85 18.84 29.56 -11.25
C THR A 85 19.17 28.84 -9.94
N ALA A 86 19.58 29.59 -8.90
CA ALA A 86 19.80 29.04 -7.57
C ALA A 86 18.50 28.46 -6.96
N SER A 87 17.37 29.13 -7.18
CA SER A 87 16.05 28.67 -6.71
C SER A 87 15.62 27.38 -7.41
N CYS A 88 15.89 27.25 -8.72
CA CYS A 88 15.69 25.99 -9.43
C CYS A 88 16.51 24.85 -8.83
N LEU A 89 17.79 25.10 -8.51
CA LEU A 89 18.65 24.08 -7.89
C LEU A 89 18.13 23.64 -6.52
N ILE A 90 17.72 24.60 -5.69
CA ILE A 90 17.13 24.32 -4.37
C ILE A 90 15.83 23.52 -4.50
N ALA A 91 14.95 23.90 -5.43
CA ALA A 91 13.73 23.16 -5.69
C ALA A 91 14.01 21.71 -6.14
N CYS A 92 15.01 21.49 -7.00
CA CYS A 92 15.45 20.14 -7.37
C CYS A 92 15.91 19.31 -6.17
N ILE A 93 16.71 19.91 -5.26
CA ILE A 93 17.15 19.24 -4.03
C ILE A 93 15.95 18.88 -3.14
N ILE A 94 14.99 19.79 -2.98
CA ILE A 94 13.76 19.55 -2.21
C ILE A 94 12.97 18.38 -2.80
N VAL A 95 12.79 18.34 -4.13
CA VAL A 95 12.07 17.25 -4.79
C VAL A 95 12.80 15.91 -4.57
N ILE A 96 14.12 15.86 -4.72
CA ILE A 96 14.91 14.65 -4.46
C ILE A 96 14.75 14.21 -3.01
N ALA A 97 14.81 15.15 -2.05
CA ALA A 97 14.63 14.85 -0.64
C ALA A 97 13.22 14.29 -0.34
N VAL A 98 12.16 14.86 -0.92
CA VAL A 98 10.79 14.35 -0.78
C VAL A 98 10.66 12.94 -1.35
N VAL A 99 11.20 12.69 -2.55
CA VAL A 99 11.19 11.34 -3.16
C VAL A 99 11.94 10.35 -2.28
N TYR A 100 13.09 10.73 -1.72
CA TYR A 100 13.84 9.90 -0.79
C TYR A 100 13.04 9.58 0.50
N VAL A 101 12.37 10.57 1.08
CA VAL A 101 11.51 10.38 2.26
C VAL A 101 10.34 9.45 1.95
N LEU A 102 9.68 9.62 0.81
CA LEU A 102 8.60 8.73 0.37
C LEU A 102 9.09 7.30 0.16
N TYR A 103 10.27 7.13 -0.44
CA TYR A 103 10.91 5.83 -0.60
C TYR A 103 11.23 5.19 0.76
N ALA A 104 11.84 5.94 1.69
CA ALA A 104 12.12 5.46 3.03
C ALA A 104 10.83 5.07 3.77
N PHE A 105 9.78 5.87 3.67
CA PHE A 105 8.47 5.58 4.27
C PHE A 105 7.84 4.30 3.70
N ALA A 106 7.89 4.11 2.38
CA ALA A 106 7.42 2.87 1.73
C ALA A 106 8.24 1.65 2.19
N PHE A 107 9.55 1.80 2.33
CA PHE A 107 10.41 0.73 2.83
C PHE A 107 10.13 0.37 4.30
N PHE A 108 10.04 1.38 5.18
CA PHE A 108 9.75 1.17 6.60
C PHE A 108 8.35 0.59 6.82
N SER A 109 7.34 1.05 6.08
CA SER A 109 5.99 0.48 6.16
C SER A 109 5.97 -0.99 5.71
N GLY A 110 6.72 -1.36 4.68
CA GLY A 110 6.91 -2.76 4.27
C GLY A 110 7.52 -3.61 5.37
N LEU A 111 8.59 -3.13 6.02
CA LEU A 111 9.21 -3.83 7.16
C LEU A 111 8.26 -3.96 8.35
N PHE A 112 7.49 -2.90 8.64
CA PHE A 112 6.52 -2.89 9.73
C PHE A 112 5.41 -3.91 9.51
N LEU A 113 4.83 -3.95 8.30
CA LEU A 113 3.84 -4.96 7.92
C LEU A 113 4.43 -6.38 8.03
N HIS A 114 5.67 -6.58 7.55
CA HIS A 114 6.33 -7.87 7.66
C HIS A 114 6.46 -8.35 9.12
N LYS A 115 6.81 -7.45 10.05
CA LYS A 115 6.88 -7.76 11.48
C LYS A 115 5.51 -8.09 12.06
N ILE A 116 4.46 -7.33 11.72
CA ILE A 116 3.09 -7.63 12.15
C ILE A 116 2.65 -9.03 11.69
N PHE A 117 2.91 -9.37 10.43
CA PHE A 117 2.61 -10.70 9.90
C PHE A 117 3.36 -11.81 10.64
N LEU A 118 4.63 -11.59 10.98
CA LEU A 118 5.42 -12.56 11.75
C LEU A 118 4.86 -12.74 13.17
N TYR A 119 4.55 -11.65 13.88
CA TYR A 119 4.00 -11.73 15.23
C TYR A 119 2.62 -12.38 15.27
N THR A 120 1.74 -12.06 14.31
CA THR A 120 0.43 -12.71 14.20
C THR A 120 0.58 -14.20 13.90
N ALA A 121 1.48 -14.60 13.00
CA ALA A 121 1.78 -16.01 12.76
C ALA A 121 2.28 -16.73 14.03
N VAL A 122 3.21 -16.12 14.78
CA VAL A 122 3.70 -16.68 16.05
C VAL A 122 2.56 -16.83 17.06
N LEU A 123 1.73 -15.81 17.27
CA LEU A 123 0.59 -15.88 18.19
C LEU A 123 -0.40 -16.99 17.78
N THR A 124 -0.74 -17.10 16.49
CA THR A 124 -1.60 -18.18 16.01
C THR A 124 -1.00 -19.56 16.23
N SER A 125 0.33 -19.71 16.06
CA SER A 125 1.02 -20.97 16.33
C SER A 125 0.96 -21.36 17.82
N ILE A 126 1.12 -20.39 18.73
CA ILE A 126 1.03 -20.62 20.18
C ILE A 126 -0.38 -21.06 20.54
N VAL A 127 -1.41 -20.39 20.01
CA VAL A 127 -2.81 -20.77 20.23
C VAL A 127 -3.08 -22.19 19.72
N ALA A 128 -2.58 -22.54 18.53
CA ALA A 128 -2.72 -23.89 17.99
C ALA A 128 -2.06 -24.96 18.88
N VAL A 129 -0.87 -24.68 19.43
CA VAL A 129 -0.19 -25.59 20.37
C VAL A 129 -1.00 -25.76 21.66
N ILE A 130 -1.52 -24.67 22.24
CA ILE A 130 -2.35 -24.74 23.46
C ILE A 130 -3.60 -25.59 23.20
N VAL A 131 -4.30 -25.33 22.09
CA VAL A 131 -5.49 -26.12 21.70
C VAL A 131 -5.13 -27.60 21.51
N GLY A 132 -3.97 -27.89 20.91
CA GLY A 132 -3.46 -29.25 20.76
C GLY A 132 -3.21 -29.95 22.10
N ILE A 133 -2.60 -29.27 23.07
CA ILE A 133 -2.36 -29.81 24.42
C ILE A 133 -3.68 -30.09 25.14
N VAL A 134 -4.62 -29.15 25.09
CA VAL A 134 -5.95 -29.31 25.69
C VAL A 134 -6.70 -30.50 25.08
N ALA A 135 -6.62 -30.67 23.75
CA ALA A 135 -7.22 -31.82 23.07
C ALA A 135 -6.60 -33.15 23.53
N ILE A 136 -5.26 -33.24 23.65
CA ILE A 136 -4.58 -34.46 24.11
C ILE A 136 -5.02 -34.83 25.53
N LEU A 137 -5.04 -33.85 26.45
CA LEU A 137 -5.48 -34.08 27.83
C LEU A 137 -6.93 -34.56 27.91
N PHE A 138 -7.80 -34.03 27.04
CA PHE A 138 -9.19 -34.46 26.94
C PHE A 138 -9.32 -35.90 26.39
N PHE A 139 -8.53 -36.28 25.39
CA PHE A 139 -8.54 -37.67 24.90
C PHE A 139 -7.97 -38.66 25.92
N GLU A 140 -6.98 -38.25 26.70
CA GLU A 140 -6.42 -39.11 27.76
C GLU A 140 -7.45 -39.38 28.88
N SER A 141 -8.24 -38.37 29.28
CA SER A 141 -9.30 -38.59 30.29
C SER A 141 -10.39 -39.53 29.77
N LEU A 142 -10.74 -39.44 28.49
CA LEU A 142 -11.69 -40.36 27.84
C LEU A 142 -11.16 -41.81 27.77
N ASP A 143 -9.88 -42.03 27.42
CA ASP A 143 -9.29 -43.39 27.38
C ASP A 143 -9.33 -44.06 28.77
N ARG A 144 -9.08 -43.27 29.84
CA ARG A 144 -9.14 -43.77 31.22
C ARG A 144 -10.55 -44.23 31.61
N LEU A 145 -11.59 -43.46 31.26
CA LEU A 145 -12.99 -43.82 31.52
C LEU A 145 -13.39 -45.09 30.75
N TYR A 146 -12.93 -45.22 29.51
CA TYR A 146 -13.19 -46.39 28.68
C TYR A 146 -12.58 -47.67 29.28
N ARG A 147 -11.32 -47.62 29.73
CA ARG A 147 -10.64 -48.79 30.34
C ARG A 147 -11.25 -49.25 31.65
N GLN A 148 -11.94 -48.38 32.39
CA GLN A 148 -12.61 -48.74 33.64
C GLN A 148 -13.94 -49.48 33.43
N GLY A 149 -14.37 -49.71 32.18
CA GLY A 149 -15.62 -50.40 31.88
C GLY A 149 -16.89 -49.59 32.17
N ASN A 150 -16.74 -48.30 32.47
CA ASN A 150 -17.83 -47.41 32.83
C ASN A 150 -18.34 -46.64 31.60
N ILE A 151 -18.90 -47.39 30.65
CA ILE A 151 -19.28 -46.91 29.31
C ILE A 151 -20.41 -45.86 29.38
N GLY A 152 -21.28 -45.95 30.40
CA GLY A 152 -22.38 -45.01 30.62
C GLY A 152 -21.89 -43.60 31.00
N ASP A 153 -20.88 -43.52 31.87
CA ASP A 153 -20.33 -42.25 32.32
C ASP A 153 -19.49 -41.57 31.21
N ALA A 154 -18.77 -42.34 30.39
CA ALA A 154 -18.06 -41.81 29.22
C ALA A 154 -19.03 -41.21 28.17
N ALA A 155 -20.17 -41.87 27.93
CA ALA A 155 -21.21 -41.37 27.03
C ALA A 155 -21.92 -40.13 27.61
N ALA A 156 -22.16 -40.08 28.92
CA ALA A 156 -22.73 -38.93 29.60
C ALA A 156 -21.80 -37.70 29.54
N GLU A 157 -20.49 -37.90 29.73
CA GLU A 157 -19.46 -36.87 29.60
C GLU A 157 -19.40 -36.31 28.16
N MET A 158 -19.45 -37.18 27.14
CA MET A 158 -19.54 -36.76 25.74
C MET A 158 -20.85 -36.02 25.41
N SER A 159 -21.97 -36.39 26.04
CA SER A 159 -23.26 -35.71 25.83
C SER A 159 -23.32 -34.33 26.49
N LYS A 160 -22.64 -34.14 27.63
CA LYS A 160 -22.40 -32.81 28.22
C LYS A 160 -21.44 -31.98 27.39
N GLY A 161 -20.58 -32.64 26.61
CA GLY A 161 -19.69 -32.08 25.61
C GLY A 161 -20.39 -31.47 24.39
N HIS A 162 -21.53 -30.80 24.56
CA HIS A 162 -22.20 -30.02 23.51
C HIS A 162 -21.32 -28.90 22.90
N SER A 163 -20.15 -28.60 23.48
CA SER A 163 -19.24 -27.55 23.01
C SER A 163 -18.00 -28.07 22.26
N PHE A 164 -17.72 -29.37 22.23
CA PHE A 164 -16.48 -29.84 21.57
C PHE A 164 -16.53 -29.63 20.06
N HIS A 165 -17.69 -29.83 19.44
CA HIS A 165 -17.88 -29.59 18.01
C HIS A 165 -17.88 -28.08 17.66
N ASP A 166 -18.28 -27.22 18.60
CA ASP A 166 -18.26 -25.76 18.48
C ASP A 166 -16.86 -25.17 18.68
N ILE A 167 -15.98 -25.83 19.43
CA ILE A 167 -14.59 -25.39 19.64
C ILE A 167 -13.64 -26.02 18.60
N ALA A 168 -13.86 -27.28 18.23
CA ALA A 168 -12.98 -27.99 17.30
C ALA A 168 -13.11 -27.52 15.84
N ARG A 169 -14.32 -27.14 15.39
CA ARG A 169 -14.53 -26.59 14.03
C ARG A 169 -13.76 -25.29 13.78
N PRO A 170 -13.86 -24.25 14.62
CA PRO A 170 -13.08 -23.04 14.41
C PRO A 170 -11.58 -23.31 14.54
N ALA A 171 -11.15 -24.20 15.43
CA ALA A 171 -9.73 -24.59 15.52
C ALA A 171 -9.20 -25.28 14.25
N LEU A 172 -9.97 -26.20 13.65
CA LEU A 172 -9.63 -26.85 12.38
C LEU A 172 -9.68 -25.89 11.18
N LEU A 173 -10.62 -24.95 11.18
CA LEU A 173 -10.66 -23.88 10.18
C LEU A 173 -9.49 -22.92 10.34
N LEU A 174 -9.08 -22.60 11.57
CA LEU A 174 -7.89 -21.78 11.84
C LEU A 174 -6.61 -22.48 11.43
N THR A 175 -6.46 -23.78 11.71
CA THR A 175 -5.24 -24.52 11.34
C THR A 175 -5.14 -24.74 9.84
N SER A 176 -6.25 -25.04 9.15
CA SER A 176 -6.26 -25.15 7.69
C SER A 176 -5.98 -23.81 7.00
N THR A 177 -6.60 -22.71 7.46
CA THR A 177 -6.31 -21.37 6.91
C THR A 177 -4.87 -20.92 7.20
N ALA A 178 -4.34 -21.21 8.40
CA ALA A 178 -2.94 -20.94 8.73
C ALA A 178 -1.99 -21.77 7.84
N ALA A 179 -2.29 -23.04 7.57
CA ALA A 179 -1.50 -23.88 6.68
C ALA A 179 -1.51 -23.35 5.24
N PHE A 180 -2.67 -22.93 4.72
CA PHE A 180 -2.76 -22.31 3.39
C PHE A 180 -2.03 -20.97 3.32
N ALA A 181 -2.13 -20.13 4.35
CA ALA A 181 -1.42 -18.86 4.43
C ALA A 181 0.11 -19.07 4.49
N LEU A 182 0.56 -20.07 5.26
CA LEU A 182 1.98 -20.43 5.35
C LEU A 182 2.49 -20.97 4.01
N GLN A 183 1.73 -21.82 3.33
CA GLN A 183 2.09 -22.36 2.03
C GLN A 183 2.13 -21.27 0.94
N GLY A 184 1.20 -20.32 0.97
CA GLY A 184 1.21 -19.14 0.10
C GLY A 184 2.41 -18.23 0.35
N ALA A 185 2.74 -17.95 1.62
CA ALA A 185 3.91 -17.17 1.99
C ALA A 185 5.23 -17.85 1.58
N LEU A 186 5.30 -19.17 1.72
CA LEU A 186 6.47 -19.96 1.29
C LEU A 186 6.64 -19.91 -0.23
N GLN A 187 5.55 -20.08 -0.99
CA GLN A 187 5.54 -19.98 -2.45
C GLN A 187 5.98 -18.59 -2.92
N HIS A 188 5.52 -17.52 -2.24
CA HIS A 188 5.93 -16.15 -2.55
C HIS A 188 7.44 -15.93 -2.34
N ARG A 189 7.98 -16.39 -1.20
CA ARG A 189 9.42 -16.29 -0.89
C ARG A 189 10.27 -17.08 -1.90
N ILE A 190 9.83 -18.27 -2.30
CA ILE A 190 10.51 -19.07 -3.33
C ILE A 190 10.52 -18.32 -4.66
N ARG A 191 9.42 -17.65 -5.01
CA ARG A 191 9.32 -16.86 -6.24
C ARG A 191 10.26 -15.64 -6.22
N GLU A 192 10.30 -14.89 -5.12
CA GLU A 192 11.23 -13.76 -4.96
C GLU A 192 12.70 -14.21 -5.05
N ALA A 193 13.04 -15.31 -4.38
CA ALA A 193 14.38 -15.88 -4.44
C ALA A 193 14.75 -16.31 -5.87
N SER A 194 13.81 -16.89 -6.62
CA SER A 194 14.04 -17.28 -8.02
C SER A 194 14.29 -16.07 -8.93
N VAL A 195 13.57 -14.96 -8.73
CA VAL A 195 13.76 -13.73 -9.51
C VAL A 195 15.12 -13.11 -9.20
N LEU A 196 15.53 -13.07 -7.93
CA LEU A 196 16.86 -12.60 -7.53
C LEU A 196 17.99 -13.46 -8.12
N CYS A 197 17.84 -14.79 -8.14
CA CYS A 197 18.79 -15.68 -8.81
C CYS A 197 18.87 -15.43 -10.32
N CYS A 198 17.75 -15.23 -11.00
CA CYS A 198 17.74 -14.93 -12.45
C CYS A 198 18.40 -13.58 -12.77
N MET A 199 18.20 -12.55 -11.92
CA MET A 199 18.88 -11.28 -12.09
C MET A 199 20.39 -11.41 -11.84
N ALA A 200 20.82 -12.18 -10.84
CA ALA A 200 22.24 -12.38 -10.55
C ALA A 200 23.00 -13.07 -11.71
N ILE A 201 22.36 -14.04 -12.39
CA ILE A 201 22.95 -14.74 -13.54
C ILE A 201 23.03 -13.85 -14.79
N SER A 202 22.15 -12.84 -14.92
CA SER A 202 22.13 -11.95 -16.09
C SER A 202 23.21 -10.87 -16.05
N PHE A 203 23.88 -10.69 -14.90
CA PHE A 203 24.93 -9.69 -14.67
C PHE A 203 26.36 -10.27 -14.60
N SER A 204 26.50 -11.59 -14.77
CA SER A 204 27.78 -12.32 -14.83
C SER A 204 28.05 -12.83 -16.24
#